data_AF-A0A062X1X2-F1
#
_entry.id   AF-A0A062X1X2-F1
#
_cell.length_a   1.000
_cell.length_b   1.000
_cell.length_c   1.000
_cell.angle_alpha   90.00
_cell.angle_beta   90.00
_cell.angle_gamma   90.00
#
_symmetry.space_group_name_H-M   'P 1'
#
loop_
_entity.id
_entity.type
_entity.pdbx_description
1 polymer ?
#
loop_
_entity_poly.entity_id
_entity_poly.type
_entity_poly.pdbx_seq_one_letter_code
_entity_poly.pdbx_strand_id
1 'polypeptide(L)'
;MFQQLSDFHEWFKQRAEANTYQISVVALDQLDGWGFDSDSGNLSHRSGKFFSIEGIEVATDHREVPTWSQPIILQPEIGILGILVKSFAGVPHCLMQAKMEPGNINGLQISPTVQATRSNYTRVHGGSSVPYLEHFLAPRAGRVVFDCLAPGLMETAKPGGSGRHGRAEEVPR
;
A
#
# COMPACT_ATOMS: atom_id res chain seq x y z
N MET A 1 -0.14 -12.92 -21.69
CA MET A 1 -1.46 -13.07 -21.04
C MET A 1 -1.64 -14.55 -20.77
N PHE A 2 -1.98 -14.92 -19.54
CA PHE A 2 -2.19 -16.32 -19.19
C PHE A 2 -3.45 -16.82 -19.88
N GLN A 3 -3.35 -17.90 -20.63
CA GLN A 3 -4.49 -18.52 -21.30
C GLN A 3 -5.15 -19.54 -20.36
N GLN A 4 -4.37 -20.13 -19.47
CA GLN A 4 -4.82 -21.07 -18.44
C GLN A 4 -4.30 -20.67 -17.06
N LEU A 5 -5.00 -21.13 -16.02
CA LEU A 5 -4.60 -20.88 -14.64
C LEU A 5 -3.28 -21.56 -14.27
N SER A 6 -2.96 -22.70 -14.91
CA SER A 6 -1.66 -23.37 -14.80
C SER A 6 -0.50 -22.48 -15.24
N ASP A 7 -0.64 -21.75 -16.36
CA ASP A 7 0.38 -20.81 -16.86
C ASP A 7 0.66 -19.70 -15.84
N PHE A 8 -0.40 -19.22 -15.18
CA PHE A 8 -0.28 -18.23 -14.10
C PHE A 8 0.49 -18.79 -12.91
N HIS A 9 0.14 -19.99 -12.44
CA HIS A 9 0.81 -20.59 -11.29
C HIS A 9 2.28 -20.87 -11.56
N GLU A 10 2.63 -21.34 -12.76
CA GLU A 10 4.01 -21.55 -13.18
C GLU A 10 4.79 -20.23 -13.20
N TRP A 11 4.23 -19.18 -13.83
CA TRP A 11 4.83 -17.85 -13.81
C TRP A 11 5.00 -17.30 -12.38
N PHE A 12 3.98 -17.47 -11.53
CA PHE A 12 4.01 -16.94 -10.17
C PHE A 12 5.07 -17.66 -9.32
N LYS A 13 5.20 -18.97 -9.48
CA LYS A 13 6.26 -19.77 -8.85
C LYS A 13 7.65 -19.30 -9.32
N GLN A 14 7.86 -19.13 -10.62
CA GLN A 14 9.13 -18.61 -11.16
C GLN A 14 9.45 -17.22 -10.61
N ARG A 15 8.45 -16.35 -10.42
CA ARG A 15 8.65 -15.03 -9.80
C ARG A 15 9.00 -15.13 -8.32
N ALA A 16 8.45 -16.08 -7.58
CA ALA A 16 8.81 -16.31 -6.18
C ALA A 16 10.26 -16.81 -6.06
N GLU A 17 10.67 -17.75 -6.93
CA GLU A 17 12.02 -18.32 -6.93
C GLU A 17 13.10 -17.32 -7.39
N ALA A 18 12.77 -16.45 -8.35
CA ALA A 18 13.71 -15.46 -8.88
C ALA A 18 14.04 -14.31 -7.91
N ASN A 19 13.28 -14.15 -6.82
CA ASN A 19 13.51 -13.08 -5.87
C ASN A 19 13.85 -13.65 -4.48
N THR A 20 15.10 -13.44 -4.04
CA THR A 20 15.53 -13.86 -2.71
C THR A 20 15.45 -12.69 -1.74
N TYR A 21 14.62 -12.83 -0.71
CA TYR A 21 14.52 -11.85 0.38
C TYR A 21 14.73 -12.57 1.71
N GLN A 22 15.45 -11.92 2.62
CA GLN A 22 15.59 -12.37 3.99
C GLN A 22 14.87 -11.39 4.90
N ILE A 23 13.88 -11.89 5.64
CA ILE A 23 13.07 -11.11 6.57
C ILE A 23 13.40 -11.63 7.97
N SER A 24 13.79 -10.72 8.85
CA SER A 24 14.08 -11.02 10.26
C SER A 24 13.31 -10.07 11.16
N VAL A 25 12.78 -10.60 12.26
CA VAL A 25 12.23 -9.79 13.34
C VAL A 25 13.40 -9.19 14.13
N VAL A 26 13.34 -7.89 14.38
CA VAL A 26 14.32 -7.16 15.20
C VAL A 26 13.57 -6.39 16.28
N ALA A 27 14.28 -6.01 17.35
CA ALA A 27 13.73 -5.12 18.35
C ALA A 27 13.51 -3.72 17.76
N LEU A 28 12.52 -2.98 18.29
CA LEU A 28 12.16 -1.66 17.75
C LEU A 28 13.30 -0.63 17.86
N ASP A 29 14.15 -0.76 18.88
CA ASP A 29 15.34 0.06 19.10
C ASP A 29 16.51 -0.27 18.16
N GLN A 30 16.40 -1.35 17.38
CA GLN A 30 17.38 -1.76 16.36
C GLN A 30 16.98 -1.35 14.94
N LEU A 31 15.83 -0.70 14.76
CA LEU A 31 15.35 -0.25 13.46
C LEU A 31 16.18 0.94 12.96
N ASP A 32 16.95 0.75 11.89
CA ASP A 32 17.70 1.86 11.28
C ASP A 32 16.74 2.97 10.81
N GLY A 33 17.01 4.19 11.27
CA GLY A 33 16.26 5.38 10.91
C GLY A 33 14.96 5.57 11.64
N TRP A 34 14.56 4.63 12.50
CA TRP A 34 13.41 4.79 13.37
C TRP A 34 13.87 5.08 14.80
N GLY A 35 13.07 5.86 15.52
CA GLY A 35 13.36 6.19 16.90
C GLY A 35 12.12 6.63 17.66
N PHE A 36 12.20 6.51 18.98
CA PHE A 36 11.18 7.02 19.89
C PHE A 36 11.44 8.49 20.19
N ASP A 37 10.42 9.33 20.01
CA ASP A 37 10.43 10.71 20.47
C ASP A 37 10.43 10.75 22.01
N SER A 38 11.29 11.57 22.62
CA SER A 38 11.49 11.56 24.08
C SER A 38 10.29 12.07 24.87
N ASP A 39 9.50 12.95 24.26
CA ASP A 39 8.42 13.66 24.94
C ASP A 39 7.09 12.92 24.75
N SER A 40 6.80 12.51 23.52
CA SER A 40 5.55 11.83 23.16
C SER A 40 5.62 10.30 23.25
N GLY A 41 6.83 9.71 23.18
CA GLY A 41 7.00 8.25 23.06
C GLY A 41 6.60 7.68 21.70
N ASN A 42 6.31 8.52 20.70
CA ASN A 42 5.94 8.07 19.36
C ASN A 42 7.13 7.45 18.63
N LEU A 43 6.91 6.34 17.93
CA LEU A 43 7.92 5.73 17.05
C LEU A 43 7.76 6.31 15.64
N SER A 44 8.81 6.94 15.11
CA SER A 44 8.76 7.53 13.76
C SER A 44 10.10 7.43 13.05
N HIS A 45 10.08 7.57 11.72
CA HIS A 45 11.31 7.58 10.93
C HIS A 45 11.92 8.99 10.90
N ARG A 46 13.24 9.10 11.05
CA ARG A 46 14.04 10.36 11.10
C ARG A 46 13.80 11.33 9.93
N SER A 47 13.30 10.83 8.79
CA SER A 47 12.99 11.65 7.62
C SER A 47 11.59 12.28 7.65
N GLY A 48 10.73 11.91 8.60
CA GLY A 48 9.32 12.33 8.65
C GLY A 48 8.43 11.66 7.59
N LYS A 49 8.86 10.52 7.04
CA LYS A 49 8.19 9.79 5.94
C LYS A 49 7.70 8.43 6.43
N PHE A 50 6.99 7.71 5.57
CA PHE A 50 6.33 6.44 5.87
C PHE A 50 5.14 6.64 6.81
N PHE A 51 5.20 6.10 8.03
CA PHE A 51 4.16 6.15 9.05
C PHE A 51 4.81 6.40 10.42
N SER A 52 4.00 6.73 11.42
CA SER A 52 4.37 6.72 12.83
C SER A 52 3.52 5.70 13.59
N ILE A 53 4.02 5.24 14.74
CA ILE A 53 3.22 4.56 15.75
C ILE A 53 2.96 5.56 16.87
N GLU A 54 1.70 5.84 17.14
CA GLU A 54 1.27 6.83 18.13
C GLU A 54 0.28 6.22 19.12
N GLY A 55 0.15 6.82 20.30
CA GLY A 55 -0.91 6.47 21.25
C GLY A 55 -2.22 7.18 20.93
N ILE A 56 -3.34 6.46 21.04
CA ILE A 56 -4.68 7.07 21.07
C ILE A 56 -5.43 6.61 22.31
N GLU A 57 -6.24 7.52 22.86
CA GLU A 57 -7.28 7.21 23.82
C GLU A 57 -8.63 7.26 23.09
N VAL A 58 -9.41 6.20 23.25
CA VAL A 58 -10.73 6.07 22.64
C VAL A 58 -11.77 6.10 23.74
N ALA A 59 -12.80 6.92 23.56
CA ALA A 59 -14.01 6.92 24.38
C ALA A 59 -15.23 6.71 23.47
N THR A 60 -16.08 5.73 23.78
CA THR A 60 -17.29 5.42 23.00
C THR A 60 -18.34 4.75 23.87
N ASP A 61 -19.61 4.95 23.51
CA ASP A 61 -20.77 4.26 24.08
C ASP A 61 -21.21 3.04 23.25
N HIS A 62 -20.48 2.69 22.18
CA HIS A 62 -20.82 1.61 21.25
C HIS A 62 -20.22 0.24 21.62
N ARG A 63 -19.46 0.13 22.71
CA ARG A 63 -18.82 -1.11 23.17
C ARG A 63 -18.96 -1.30 24.67
N GLU A 64 -18.76 -2.53 25.14
CA GLU A 64 -18.78 -2.89 26.56
C GLU A 64 -17.69 -2.16 27.37
N VAL A 65 -16.48 -2.02 26.80
CA VAL A 65 -15.40 -1.22 27.38
C VAL A 65 -15.53 0.22 26.86
N PRO A 66 -15.91 1.20 27.71
CA PRO A 66 -16.25 2.55 27.24
C PRO A 66 -15.02 3.42 26.96
N THR A 67 -13.88 3.09 27.57
CA THR A 67 -12.62 3.81 27.41
C THR A 67 -11.43 2.86 27.36
N TRP A 68 -10.50 3.10 26.45
CA TRP A 68 -9.22 2.38 26.40
C TRP A 68 -8.14 3.21 25.70
N SER A 69 -6.88 2.80 25.89
CA SER A 69 -5.74 3.32 25.15
C SER A 69 -5.12 2.23 24.29
N GLN A 70 -4.63 2.59 23.11
CA GLN A 70 -3.93 1.66 22.22
C GLN A 70 -2.93 2.39 21.31
N PRO A 71 -1.91 1.69 20.78
CA PRO A 71 -1.17 2.20 19.65
C PRO A 71 -2.06 2.24 18.39
N ILE A 72 -1.74 3.18 17.50
CA ILE A 72 -2.28 3.26 16.15
C ILE A 72 -1.15 3.55 15.16
N ILE A 73 -1.27 3.02 13.94
CA ILE A 73 -0.43 3.42 12.82
C ILE A 73 -1.01 4.70 12.25
N LEU A 74 -0.25 5.80 12.29
CA LEU A 74 -0.63 7.05 11.65
C LEU A 74 0.21 7.26 10.39
N GLN A 75 -0.46 7.43 9.25
CA GLN A 75 0.20 7.78 8.00
C GLN A 75 -0.62 8.87 7.30
N PRO A 76 -0.34 10.17 7.54
CA PRO A 76 -1.16 11.27 7.03
C PRO A 76 -0.92 11.56 5.53
N GLU A 77 -0.87 10.49 4.72
CA GLU A 77 -0.72 10.55 3.26
C GLU A 77 -1.79 9.71 2.58
N ILE A 78 -2.36 10.25 1.51
CA ILE A 78 -3.25 9.49 0.64
C ILE A 78 -2.39 8.64 -0.32
N GLY A 79 -2.60 7.33 -0.26
CA GLY A 79 -2.01 6.39 -1.21
C GLY A 79 -2.88 6.17 -2.44
N ILE A 80 -2.27 5.70 -3.53
CA ILE A 80 -2.93 5.25 -4.75
C ILE A 80 -2.88 3.73 -4.79
N LEU A 81 -4.05 3.10 -4.97
CA LEU A 81 -4.21 1.72 -5.36
C LEU A 81 -4.88 1.68 -6.74
N GLY A 82 -4.06 1.55 -7.78
CA GLY A 82 -4.47 1.66 -9.18
C GLY A 82 -4.44 0.32 -9.90
N ILE A 83 -5.51 -0.06 -10.59
CA ILE A 83 -5.56 -1.18 -11.53
C ILE A 83 -5.79 -0.65 -12.95
N LEU A 84 -4.87 -0.97 -13.86
CA LEU A 84 -5.07 -0.76 -15.29
C LEU A 84 -5.89 -1.91 -15.86
N VAL A 85 -6.91 -1.55 -16.63
CA VAL A 85 -7.77 -2.46 -17.36
C VAL A 85 -7.56 -2.23 -18.84
N LYS A 86 -7.42 -3.31 -19.61
CA LYS A 86 -7.40 -3.26 -21.07
C LYS A 86 -8.18 -4.43 -21.65
N SER A 87 -8.99 -4.16 -22.67
CA SER A 87 -9.74 -5.18 -23.39
C SER A 87 -8.86 -5.85 -24.45
N PHE A 88 -8.78 -7.17 -24.44
CA PHE A 88 -8.11 -7.99 -25.45
C PHE A 88 -9.12 -8.96 -26.02
N ALA A 89 -9.32 -8.94 -27.35
CA ALA A 89 -10.35 -9.74 -28.03
C ALA A 89 -11.75 -9.61 -27.39
N GLY A 90 -12.12 -8.41 -26.92
CA GLY A 90 -13.41 -8.14 -26.27
C GLY A 90 -13.50 -8.54 -24.80
N VAL A 91 -12.45 -9.12 -24.21
CA VAL A 91 -12.41 -9.54 -22.80
C VAL A 91 -11.56 -8.55 -21.98
N PRO A 92 -12.11 -7.95 -20.90
CA PRO A 92 -11.35 -7.05 -20.04
C PRO A 92 -10.31 -7.82 -19.22
N HIS A 93 -9.09 -7.29 -19.17
CA HIS A 93 -7.99 -7.83 -18.39
C HIS A 93 -7.40 -6.77 -17.47
N CYS A 94 -7.08 -7.18 -16.25
CA CYS A 94 -6.42 -6.34 -15.26
C CYS A 94 -4.90 -6.60 -15.28
N LEU A 95 -4.11 -5.53 -15.35
CA LEU A 95 -2.66 -5.64 -15.22
C LEU A 95 -2.27 -5.74 -13.75
N MET A 96 -1.98 -6.94 -13.27
CA MET A 96 -1.60 -7.15 -11.87
C MET A 96 -0.08 -7.20 -11.70
N GLN A 97 0.40 -6.96 -10.49
CA GLN A 97 1.83 -7.06 -10.15
C GLN A 97 2.08 -8.18 -9.14
N ALA A 98 3.06 -9.05 -9.42
CA ALA A 98 3.67 -9.88 -8.38
C ALA A 98 4.59 -8.99 -7.54
N LYS A 99 4.21 -8.75 -6.28
CA LYS A 99 4.86 -7.78 -5.40
C LYS A 99 5.27 -8.46 -4.10
N MET A 100 6.53 -8.26 -3.72
CA MET A 100 7.03 -8.64 -2.40
C MET A 100 6.76 -7.52 -1.41
N GLU A 101 6.22 -7.88 -0.25
CA GLU A 101 6.16 -7.02 0.92
C GLU A 101 6.63 -7.83 2.14
N PRO A 102 7.41 -7.23 3.06
CA PRO A 102 8.00 -7.95 4.18
C PRO A 102 6.96 -8.54 5.16
N GLY A 103 5.71 -8.03 5.13
CA GLY A 103 4.59 -8.57 5.90
C GLY A 103 3.80 -9.69 5.22
N ASN A 104 4.13 -10.06 3.98
CA ASN A 104 3.43 -11.14 3.28
C ASN A 104 3.82 -12.50 3.86
N ILE A 105 2.82 -13.31 4.25
CA ILE A 105 3.04 -14.66 4.82
C ILE A 105 3.92 -15.53 3.91
N ASN A 106 3.73 -15.44 2.59
CA ASN A 106 4.48 -16.21 1.59
C ASN A 106 5.50 -15.35 0.82
N GLY A 107 5.82 -14.15 1.32
CA GLY A 107 6.71 -13.18 0.69
C GLY A 107 6.13 -12.48 -0.54
N LEU A 108 5.73 -13.25 -1.56
CA LEU A 108 5.19 -12.74 -2.82
C LEU A 108 3.66 -12.85 -2.87
N GLN A 109 2.98 -11.77 -3.24
CA GLN A 109 1.53 -11.73 -3.46
C GLN A 109 1.19 -11.00 -4.76
N ILE A 110 -0.06 -11.10 -5.20
CA ILE A 110 -0.59 -10.31 -6.31
C ILE A 110 -1.16 -9.00 -5.77
N SER A 111 -0.73 -7.89 -6.37
CA SER A 111 -1.11 -6.52 -6.00
C SER A 111 -1.62 -5.75 -7.22
N PRO A 112 -2.26 -4.57 -7.01
CA PRO A 112 -2.67 -3.68 -8.09
C PRO A 112 -1.51 -3.28 -9.02
N THR A 113 -1.83 -2.74 -10.21
CA THR A 113 -0.83 -2.21 -11.15
C THR A 113 0.06 -1.15 -10.50
N VAL A 114 -0.53 -0.29 -9.68
CA VAL A 114 0.15 0.75 -8.92
C VAL A 114 -0.29 0.65 -7.48
N GLN A 115 0.69 0.48 -6.59
CA GLN A 115 0.49 0.63 -5.15
C GLN A 115 1.58 1.56 -4.63
N ALA A 116 1.23 2.84 -4.42
CA ALA A 116 2.18 3.88 -4.07
C ALA A 116 1.59 4.92 -3.12
N THR A 117 2.36 5.31 -2.11
CA THR A 117 2.09 6.46 -1.23
C THR A 117 2.70 7.73 -1.83
N ARG A 118 2.24 8.90 -1.39
CA ARG A 118 2.80 10.20 -1.84
C ARG A 118 4.31 10.30 -1.59
N SER A 119 4.76 9.88 -0.41
CA SER A 119 6.17 9.79 -0.03
C SER A 119 7.02 8.88 -0.95
N ASN A 120 6.41 7.87 -1.58
CA ASN A 120 7.09 6.92 -2.46
C ASN A 120 7.21 7.44 -3.89
N TYR A 121 6.15 8.01 -4.49
CA TYR A 121 6.24 8.47 -5.87
C TYR A 121 6.83 9.87 -6.06
N THR A 122 6.99 10.65 -5.00
CA THR A 122 7.79 11.89 -5.01
C THR A 122 9.31 11.62 -5.04
N ARG A 123 9.73 10.34 -5.12
CA ARG A 123 11.13 9.89 -5.29
C ARG A 123 12.10 10.37 -4.23
N VAL A 124 11.64 10.69 -3.02
CA VAL A 124 12.54 11.15 -1.95
C VAL A 124 13.49 10.04 -1.45
N HIS A 125 13.28 8.79 -1.86
CA HIS A 125 14.21 7.68 -1.61
C HIS A 125 15.26 7.49 -2.72
N GLY A 126 15.29 8.35 -3.75
CA GLY A 126 16.22 8.23 -4.88
C GLY A 126 15.98 7.01 -5.78
N GLY A 127 14.91 6.26 -5.55
CA GLY A 127 14.54 5.07 -6.34
C GLY A 127 13.93 5.39 -7.70
N SER A 128 13.82 4.35 -8.52
CA SER A 128 13.15 4.40 -9.83
C SER A 128 11.70 4.89 -9.74
N SER A 129 11.20 5.53 -10.80
CA SER A 129 9.79 5.91 -10.91
C SER A 129 8.88 4.68 -10.74
N VAL A 130 7.75 4.86 -10.05
CA VAL A 130 6.72 3.83 -9.95
C VAL A 130 6.15 3.58 -11.35
N PRO A 131 6.30 2.38 -11.93
CA PRO A 131 5.81 2.09 -13.27
C PRO A 131 4.29 2.34 -13.37
N TYR A 132 3.84 2.90 -14.50
CA TYR A 132 2.43 3.15 -14.82
C TYR A 132 1.72 4.18 -13.93
N LEU A 133 2.44 4.88 -13.05
CA LEU A 133 1.87 5.89 -12.17
C LEU A 133 1.24 7.05 -12.94
N GLU A 134 1.80 7.39 -14.10
CA GLU A 134 1.34 8.45 -15.00
C GLU A 134 -0.12 8.28 -15.44
N HIS A 135 -0.64 7.05 -15.45
CA HIS A 135 -2.06 6.83 -15.74
C HIS A 135 -2.93 7.37 -14.60
N PHE A 136 -2.54 7.14 -13.34
CA PHE A 136 -3.35 7.46 -12.17
C PHE A 136 -3.18 8.90 -11.65
N LEU A 137 -2.29 9.70 -12.25
CA LEU A 137 -2.08 11.11 -11.92
C LEU A 137 -2.74 12.03 -12.95
N ALA A 138 -3.17 13.22 -12.52
CA ALA A 138 -3.71 14.22 -13.44
C ALA A 138 -2.57 14.91 -14.23
N PRO A 139 -2.75 15.19 -15.53
CA PRO A 139 -3.88 14.79 -16.39
C PRO A 139 -3.82 13.31 -16.78
N ARG A 140 -4.97 12.62 -16.73
CA ARG A 140 -5.08 11.18 -16.99
C ARG A 140 -5.18 10.91 -18.49
N ALA A 141 -4.47 9.89 -18.98
CA ALA A 141 -4.51 9.47 -20.38
C ALA A 141 -5.64 8.47 -20.71
N GLY A 142 -6.27 7.86 -19.70
CA GLY A 142 -7.28 6.80 -19.85
C GLY A 142 -8.69 7.19 -19.42
N ARG A 143 -9.61 6.21 -19.48
CA ARG A 143 -10.97 6.35 -18.99
C ARG A 143 -11.05 5.82 -17.56
N VAL A 144 -11.56 6.63 -16.64
CA VAL A 144 -11.83 6.18 -15.28
C VAL A 144 -13.01 5.21 -15.29
N VAL A 145 -12.79 3.99 -14.81
CA VAL A 145 -13.83 2.98 -14.61
C VAL A 145 -14.39 3.07 -13.19
N PHE A 146 -13.51 3.32 -12.21
CA PHE A 146 -13.84 3.46 -10.80
C PHE A 146 -12.83 4.37 -10.09
N ASP A 147 -13.30 5.24 -9.21
CA ASP A 147 -12.45 6.20 -8.47
C ASP A 147 -13.11 6.54 -7.12
N CYS A 148 -12.55 6.07 -6.01
CA CYS A 148 -13.05 6.39 -4.67
C CYS A 148 -11.94 6.51 -3.63
N LEU A 149 -12.23 7.27 -2.56
CA LEU A 149 -11.42 7.25 -1.34
C LEU A 149 -12.03 6.25 -0.37
N ALA A 150 -11.24 5.28 0.08
CA ALA A 150 -11.62 4.28 1.07
C ALA A 150 -10.73 4.40 2.32
N PRO A 151 -11.26 4.11 3.53
CA PRO A 151 -10.44 4.03 4.74
C PRO A 151 -9.35 2.96 4.59
N GLY A 152 -8.20 3.15 5.23
CA GLY A 152 -7.17 2.11 5.29
C GLY A 152 -7.63 0.92 6.15
N LEU A 153 -7.29 -0.31 5.73
CA LEU A 153 -7.62 -1.57 6.43
C LEU A 153 -7.02 -1.69 7.86
N MET A 154 -6.26 -0.71 8.34
CA MET A 154 -5.63 -0.70 9.68
C MET A 154 -6.02 0.52 10.53
N GLU A 155 -7.14 1.18 10.23
CA GLU A 155 -7.53 2.42 10.90
C GLU A 155 -8.85 2.25 11.66
N THR A 156 -8.78 2.21 12.99
CA THR A 156 -9.96 2.51 13.81
C THR A 156 -9.85 3.95 14.31
N ALA A 157 -10.69 4.79 13.68
CA ALA A 157 -11.22 6.06 14.18
C ALA A 157 -10.25 7.22 14.50
N LYS A 158 -9.98 8.06 13.49
CA LYS A 158 -10.04 9.52 13.64
C LYS A 158 -10.92 10.13 12.54
N PRO A 159 -11.79 11.12 12.84
CA PRO A 159 -12.43 11.94 11.82
C PRO A 159 -11.34 12.79 11.14
N GLY A 160 -11.16 12.62 9.83
CA GLY A 160 -10.05 13.22 9.06
C GLY A 160 -8.93 12.25 8.66
N GLY A 161 -9.19 10.95 8.75
CA GLY A 161 -8.22 9.88 8.51
C GLY A 161 -7.53 9.89 7.14
N SER A 162 -6.34 9.32 7.12
CA SER A 162 -5.66 8.85 5.93
C SER A 162 -6.56 7.90 5.14
N GLY A 163 -6.40 7.89 3.82
CA GLY A 163 -7.25 7.10 2.95
C GLY A 163 -6.46 6.50 1.81
N ARG A 164 -6.94 5.37 1.31
CA ARG A 164 -6.45 4.81 0.05
C ARG A 164 -7.39 5.21 -1.05
N HIS A 165 -6.82 5.78 -2.10
CA HIS A 165 -7.57 6.10 -3.29
C HIS A 165 -7.59 4.87 -4.20
N GLY A 166 -8.71 4.15 -4.18
CA GLY A 166 -8.96 3.00 -5.06
C GLY A 166 -9.32 3.50 -6.46
N ARG A 167 -8.52 3.11 -7.46
CA ARG A 167 -8.68 3.54 -8.86
C ARG A 167 -8.63 2.35 -9.81
N ALA A 168 -9.56 2.33 -10.76
CA ALA A 168 -9.48 1.48 -11.93
C ALA A 168 -9.55 2.37 -13.18
N GLU A 169 -8.56 2.24 -14.06
CA GLU A 169 -8.49 3.00 -15.30
C GLU A 169 -8.41 2.07 -16.51
N GLU A 170 -9.22 2.34 -17.51
CA GLU A 170 -9.16 1.68 -18.80
C GLU A 170 -8.22 2.44 -19.74
N VAL A 171 -7.22 1.75 -20.26
CA VAL A 171 -6.25 2.32 -21.21
C VAL A 171 -6.78 2.16 -22.63
N PRO A 172 -6.65 3.19 -23.51
CA PRO A 172 -7.02 3.07 -24.92
C PRO A 172 -6.28 1.94 -25.65
N ARG A 173 -6.78 1.60 -26.84
CA ARG A 173 -6.20 0.56 -27.70
C ARG A 173 -4.73 0.80 -28.00
#